data_AF-A0A958B5U2-F1
#
_entry.id   AF-A0A958B5U2-F1
#
_cell.length_a   1.000
_cell.length_b   1.000
_cell.length_c   1.000
_cell.angle_alpha   90.00
_cell.angle_beta   90.00
_cell.angle_gamma   90.00
#
_symmetry.space_group_name_H-M   'P 1'
#
loop_
_entity.id
_entity.type
_entity.pdbx_description
1 polymer ?
#
loop_
_entity_poly.entity_id
_entity_poly.type
_entity_poly.pdbx_seq_one_letter_code
_entity_poly.pdbx_strand_id
1 'polypeptide(L)'
;MKRDPDLIRNILLILEKTPHGETEQFEQSDLLDQLAIAATVDFHLRLLTEAGLITPDEGGDGRLRLTWDGYEFLDAARSDDNWQKVKKAMERTGGFTIRIAEAVLGEIIKNQALRYLP
;
A
#
# COMPACT_ATOMS: atom_id res chain seq x y z
N MET A 1 7.09 -12.52 -11.23
CA MET A 1 6.11 -12.95 -10.20
C MET A 1 4.77 -12.28 -10.50
N LYS A 2 3.65 -12.74 -9.95
CA LYS A 2 2.35 -12.06 -10.12
C LYS A 2 2.19 -10.98 -9.05
N ARG A 3 1.52 -9.88 -9.38
CA ARG A 3 1.15 -8.84 -8.41
C ARG A 3 0.09 -9.38 -7.46
N ASP A 4 0.30 -9.18 -6.17
CA ASP A 4 -0.62 -9.49 -5.09
C ASP A 4 -1.14 -8.17 -4.48
N PRO A 5 -2.43 -7.83 -4.70
CA PRO A 5 -3.02 -6.60 -4.16
C PRO A 5 -3.03 -6.56 -2.63
N ASP A 6 -3.23 -7.70 -1.97
CA ASP A 6 -3.28 -7.76 -0.52
C ASP A 6 -1.89 -7.54 0.07
N LEU A 7 -0.85 -8.12 -0.54
CA LEU A 7 0.53 -7.86 -0.15
C LEU A 7 0.91 -6.39 -0.36
N ILE A 8 0.49 -5.77 -1.47
CA ILE A 8 0.68 -4.33 -1.70
C ILE A 8 0.11 -3.50 -0.55
N ARG A 9 -1.17 -3.71 -0.20
CA ARG A 9 -1.83 -3.00 0.89
C ARG A 9 -1.12 -3.23 2.23
N ASN A 10 -0.74 -4.48 2.51
CA ASN A 10 -0.08 -4.85 3.76
C ASN A 10 1.30 -4.20 3.91
N ILE A 11 2.09 -4.14 2.83
CA ILE A 11 3.40 -3.43 2.83
C ILE A 11 3.20 -1.97 3.23
N LEU A 12 2.23 -1.28 2.62
CA LEU A 12 1.97 0.14 2.93
C LEU A 12 1.52 0.34 4.39
N LEU A 13 0.65 -0.55 4.91
CA LEU A 13 0.24 -0.55 6.32
C LEU A 13 1.41 -0.77 7.29
N ILE A 14 2.40 -1.58 6.90
CA ILE A 14 3.59 -1.81 7.72
C ILE A 14 4.49 -0.59 7.67
N LEU A 15 4.76 -0.05 6.47
CA LEU A 15 5.61 1.14 6.30
C LEU A 15 5.08 2.35 7.05
N GLU A 16 3.75 2.54 7.12
CA GLU A 16 3.15 3.62 7.92
C GLU A 16 3.43 3.50 9.42
N LYS A 17 3.48 2.27 9.95
CA LYS A 17 3.71 2.03 11.38
C LYS A 17 5.17 2.16 11.79
N THR A 18 6.09 2.14 10.83
CA THR A 18 7.53 2.25 11.08
C THR A 18 7.88 3.72 11.29
N PRO A 19 8.34 4.14 12.49
CA PRO A 19 8.66 5.54 12.76
C PRO A 19 9.81 6.06 11.89
N HIS A 20 9.66 7.25 11.31
CA HIS A 20 10.77 7.98 10.69
C HIS A 20 11.80 8.35 11.76
N GLY A 21 13.04 7.87 11.61
CA GLY A 21 14.17 8.24 12.47
C GLY A 21 14.43 7.35 13.69
N GLU A 22 13.47 6.53 14.14
CA GLU A 22 13.70 5.49 15.17
C GLU A 22 13.63 4.13 14.52
N THR A 23 14.68 3.87 13.76
CA THR A 23 14.86 2.62 13.09
C THR A 23 16.27 2.22 13.49
N GLU A 24 16.47 2.02 14.80
CA GLU A 24 17.52 1.11 15.26
C GLU A 24 17.34 -0.15 14.44
N GLN A 25 18.13 -0.24 13.37
CA GLN A 25 18.12 -1.31 12.39
C GLN A 25 16.78 -2.06 12.37
N PHE A 26 15.72 -1.50 11.77
CA PHE A 26 14.90 -2.40 10.96
C PHE A 26 15.85 -2.83 9.85
N GLU A 27 16.72 -3.78 10.18
CA GLU A 27 17.28 -4.65 9.19
C GLU A 27 16.08 -5.06 8.36
N GLN A 28 16.24 -5.03 7.06
CA GLN A 28 15.25 -5.61 6.17
C GLN A 28 14.83 -7.02 6.67
N SER A 29 15.64 -7.68 7.52
CA SER A 29 15.31 -8.88 8.28
C SER A 29 13.96 -8.85 9.00
N ASP A 30 13.53 -7.80 9.70
CA ASP A 30 12.26 -7.86 10.47
C ASP A 30 11.02 -7.83 9.56
N LEU A 31 11.11 -7.13 8.44
CA LEU A 31 10.13 -7.17 7.35
C LEU A 31 10.19 -8.49 6.58
N LEU A 32 11.39 -9.08 6.42
CA LEU A 32 11.65 -10.31 5.67
C LEU A 32 11.33 -11.58 6.48
N ASP A 33 11.46 -11.55 7.80
CA ASP A 33 11.19 -12.68 8.72
C ASP A 33 9.70 -12.77 9.06
N GLN A 34 8.98 -11.64 9.09
CA GLN A 34 7.51 -11.63 9.25
C GLN A 34 6.77 -11.95 7.94
N LEU A 35 7.41 -11.75 6.78
CA LEU A 35 6.80 -11.94 5.46
C LEU A 35 7.57 -13.02 4.70
N ALA A 36 7.13 -14.26 4.85
CA ALA A 36 7.77 -15.52 4.47
C ALA A 36 8.30 -15.72 3.02
N ILE A 37 8.52 -14.70 2.18
CA ILE A 37 9.17 -14.84 0.88
C ILE A 37 9.93 -13.55 0.52
N ALA A 38 11.21 -13.47 0.87
CA ALA A 38 12.08 -12.31 0.62
C ALA A 38 11.99 -11.75 -0.82
N ALA A 39 12.03 -12.65 -1.81
CA ALA A 39 11.95 -12.28 -3.22
C ALA A 39 10.57 -11.74 -3.63
N THR A 40 9.48 -12.23 -3.02
CA THR A 40 8.12 -11.72 -3.29
C THR A 40 7.98 -10.31 -2.76
N VAL A 41 8.47 -10.06 -1.54
CA VAL A 41 8.38 -8.74 -0.92
C VAL A 41 9.25 -7.74 -1.70
N ASP A 42 10.50 -8.08 -2.02
CA ASP A 42 11.39 -7.25 -2.84
C ASP A 42 10.75 -6.90 -4.20
N PHE A 43 10.15 -7.90 -4.87
CA PHE A 43 9.41 -7.66 -6.12
C PHE A 43 8.28 -6.63 -5.96
N HIS A 44 7.50 -6.68 -4.88
CA HIS A 44 6.42 -5.73 -4.64
C HIS A 44 6.92 -4.35 -4.19
N LEU A 45 7.99 -4.28 -3.40
CA LEU A 45 8.63 -3.00 -3.03
C LEU A 45 9.13 -2.26 -4.27
N ARG A 46 9.73 -2.96 -5.24
CA ARG A 46 10.13 -2.37 -6.53
C ARG A 46 8.94 -1.83 -7.30
N LEU A 47 7.86 -2.61 -7.40
CA LEU A 47 6.63 -2.16 -8.08
C LEU A 47 5.98 -0.95 -7.41
N LEU A 48 6.00 -0.87 -6.07
CA LEU A 48 5.47 0.27 -5.33
C LEU A 48 6.33 1.52 -5.50
N THR A 49 7.65 1.34 -5.61
CA THR A 49 8.59 2.42 -5.92
C THR A 49 8.36 2.94 -7.34
N GLU A 50 8.22 2.04 -8.32
CA GLU A 50 7.89 2.39 -9.72
C GLU A 50 6.52 3.08 -9.85
N ALA A 51 5.56 2.70 -9.00
CA ALA A 51 4.25 3.33 -8.92
C ALA A 51 4.25 4.68 -8.19
N GLY A 52 5.36 5.08 -7.58
CA GLY A 52 5.48 6.33 -6.83
C GLY A 52 4.75 6.34 -5.49
N LEU A 53 4.36 5.17 -4.95
CA LEU A 53 3.68 5.07 -3.65
C LEU A 53 4.65 5.00 -2.46
N ILE A 54 5.88 4.58 -2.72
CA ILE A 54 6.97 4.58 -1.74
C ILE A 54 8.23 5.15 -2.37
N THR A 55 9.14 5.64 -1.53
CA THR A 55 10.42 6.22 -1.95
C THR A 55 11.49 5.92 -0.89
N PRO A 56 12.78 5.90 -1.25
CA PRO A 56 13.85 5.91 -0.25
C PRO A 56 13.68 7.09 0.71
N ASP A 57 13.96 6.83 1.99
CA ASP A 57 13.97 7.87 3.03
C ASP A 57 15.21 8.77 2.90
N GLU A 58 15.12 9.97 3.45
CA GLU A 58 16.19 10.96 3.44
C GLU A 58 17.25 10.57 4.49
N GLY A 59 18.14 9.66 4.11
CA GLY A 59 19.21 9.16 5.00
C GLY A 59 20.23 8.27 4.32
N GLY A 60 19.95 7.75 3.12
CA GLY A 60 20.88 6.92 2.34
C GLY A 60 21.17 5.54 2.95
N ASP A 61 20.42 5.14 3.98
CA ASP A 61 20.53 3.88 4.72
C ASP A 61 19.67 2.75 4.14
N GLY A 62 19.00 3.01 3.01
CA GLY A 62 18.14 2.04 2.33
C GLY A 62 16.75 1.87 2.94
N ARG A 63 16.36 2.74 3.89
CA ARG A 63 14.99 2.78 4.41
C ARG A 63 14.01 3.29 3.35
N LEU A 64 12.77 2.83 3.45
CA LEU A 64 11.67 3.22 2.56
C LEU A 64 10.61 3.95 3.38
N ARG A 65 10.01 4.98 2.78
CA ARG A 65 8.88 5.70 3.33
C ARG A 65 7.72 5.76 2.33
N LEU A 66 6.53 6.01 2.83
CA LEU A 66 5.39 6.37 1.99
C LEU A 66 5.61 7.74 1.33
N THR A 67 5.19 7.86 0.08
CA THR A 67 5.00 9.17 -0.57
C THR A 67 3.65 9.75 -0.17
N TRP A 68 3.38 11.00 -0.56
CA TRP A 68 2.04 11.58 -0.42
C TRP A 68 0.96 10.71 -1.09
N ASP A 69 1.20 10.29 -2.33
CA ASP A 69 0.29 9.41 -3.07
C ASP A 69 0.17 8.02 -2.40
N GLY A 70 1.24 7.56 -1.75
CA GLY A 70 1.23 6.37 -0.91
C GLY A 70 0.25 6.48 0.26
N TYR A 71 0.22 7.62 0.95
CA TYR A 71 -0.74 7.89 2.02
C TYR A 71 -2.17 8.00 1.50
N GLU A 72 -2.40 8.75 0.41
CA GLU A 72 -3.73 8.89 -0.22
C GLU A 72 -4.31 7.52 -0.60
N PHE A 73 -3.52 6.68 -1.29
CA PHE A 73 -3.94 5.32 -1.64
C PHE A 73 -4.18 4.46 -0.39
N LEU A 74 -3.28 4.51 0.60
CA LEU A 74 -3.38 3.70 1.81
C LEU A 74 -4.64 4.04 2.60
N ASP A 75 -4.91 5.34 2.82
CA ASP A 75 -6.11 5.79 3.51
C ASP A 75 -7.37 5.40 2.76
N ALA A 76 -7.34 5.48 1.43
CA ALA A 76 -8.44 5.01 0.61
C ALA A 76 -8.70 3.51 0.76
N ALA A 77 -7.63 2.72 0.84
CA ALA A 77 -7.64 1.26 0.96
C ALA A 77 -7.72 0.75 2.41
N ARG A 78 -7.70 1.62 3.42
CA ARG A 78 -7.54 1.23 4.83
C ARG A 78 -8.72 0.44 5.37
N SER A 79 -9.93 0.79 4.98
CA SER A 79 -11.14 0.06 5.39
C SER A 79 -11.19 -1.32 4.73
N ASP A 80 -11.20 -2.39 5.55
CA ASP A 80 -11.35 -3.76 5.03
C ASP A 80 -12.63 -3.92 4.20
N ASP A 81 -13.74 -3.29 4.62
CA ASP A 81 -15.00 -3.33 3.88
C ASP A 81 -14.89 -2.69 2.50
N ASN A 82 -14.27 -1.51 2.40
CA ASN A 82 -14.08 -0.83 1.12
C ASN A 82 -13.08 -1.61 0.24
N TRP A 83 -12.00 -2.12 0.83
CA TRP A 83 -11.00 -2.92 0.14
C TRP A 83 -11.61 -4.20 -0.47
N GLN A 84 -12.42 -4.94 0.29
CA GLN A 84 -13.09 -6.14 -0.21
C GLN A 84 -14.10 -5.84 -1.33
N LYS A 85 -14.81 -4.71 -1.27
CA LYS A 85 -15.70 -4.28 -2.37
C LYS A 85 -14.91 -4.05 -3.65
N VAL A 86 -13.77 -3.36 -3.57
CA VAL A 86 -12.94 -3.05 -4.74
C VAL A 86 -12.28 -4.30 -5.30
N LYS A 87 -11.74 -5.20 -4.47
CA LYS A 87 -11.20 -6.47 -4.95
C LYS A 87 -12.24 -7.28 -5.73
N LYS A 88 -13.46 -7.44 -5.19
CA LYS A 88 -14.56 -8.12 -5.87
C LYS A 88 -14.96 -7.46 -7.19
N ALA A 89 -14.90 -6.12 -7.26
CA ALA A 89 -15.16 -5.39 -8.50
C ALA A 89 -14.07 -5.67 -9.55
N MET A 90 -12.79 -5.63 -9.15
CA MET A 90 -11.65 -5.86 -10.04
C MET A 90 -11.55 -7.31 -10.53
N GLU A 91 -11.93 -8.28 -9.70
CA GLU A 91 -12.01 -9.69 -10.10
C GLU A 91 -12.99 -9.89 -11.27
N ARG A 92 -14.12 -9.17 -11.27
CA ARG A 92 -15.10 -9.22 -12.35
C ARG A 92 -14.61 -8.59 -13.65
N THR A 93 -13.63 -7.69 -13.59
CA THR A 93 -13.01 -7.07 -14.77
C THR A 93 -11.81 -7.86 -15.30
N GLY A 94 -11.46 -8.99 -14.68
CA GLY A 94 -10.40 -9.89 -15.13
C GLY A 94 -8.99 -9.53 -14.64
N GLY A 95 -8.86 -8.61 -13.68
CA GLY A 95 -7.55 -8.28 -13.10
C GLY A 95 -7.56 -7.04 -12.21
N PHE A 96 -6.54 -6.96 -11.33
CA PHE A 96 -6.35 -5.83 -10.43
C PHE A 96 -5.45 -4.76 -11.05
N THR A 97 -5.91 -3.52 -11.04
CA THR A 97 -5.14 -2.35 -11.47
C THR A 97 -5.18 -1.29 -10.37
N ILE A 98 -4.01 -0.86 -9.89
CA ILE A 98 -3.94 0.02 -8.71
C ILE A 98 -4.62 1.38 -8.95
N ARG A 99 -4.43 1.96 -10.15
CA ARG A 99 -5.03 3.25 -10.53
C ARG A 99 -6.56 3.22 -10.59
N ILE A 100 -7.13 2.12 -11.07
CA ILE A 100 -8.61 1.99 -11.09
C ILE A 100 -9.11 1.65 -9.69
N ALA A 101 -8.39 0.82 -8.93
CA ALA A 101 -8.73 0.55 -7.54
C ALA A 101 -8.78 1.83 -6.71
N GLU A 102 -7.76 2.68 -6.83
CA GLU A 102 -7.69 4.01 -6.20
C GLU A 102 -8.87 4.89 -6.59
N ALA A 103 -9.19 5.01 -7.89
CA ALA A 103 -10.33 5.80 -8.36
C ALA A 103 -11.67 5.30 -7.78
N VAL A 104 -11.86 3.97 -7.70
CA VAL A 104 -13.07 3.38 -7.12
C VAL A 104 -13.13 3.58 -5.60
N LEU A 105 -12.01 3.42 -4.88
CA LEU A 105 -11.93 3.67 -3.43
C LEU A 105 -12.24 5.15 -3.13
N GLY A 106 -11.69 6.07 -3.91
CA GLY A 106 -11.97 7.50 -3.80
C GLY A 106 -13.45 7.82 -4.00
N GLU A 107 -14.11 7.20 -4.97
CA GLU A 107 -15.55 7.39 -5.18
C GLU A 107 -16.39 6.77 -4.05
N ILE A 108 -15.98 5.64 -3.47
CA ILE A 108 -16.64 5.06 -2.29
C ILE A 108 -16.54 6.03 -1.11
N ILE A 109 -15.35 6.56 -0.82
CA ILE A 109 -15.11 7.47 0.30
C ILE A 109 -15.83 8.79 0.10
N LYS A 110 -15.81 9.35 -1.10
CA LYS A 110 -16.59 10.54 -1.45
C LYS A 110 -18.08 10.32 -1.18
N ASN A 111 -18.65 9.21 -1.63
CA ASN A 111 -20.06 8.89 -1.38
C ASN A 111 -20.37 8.65 0.10
N GLN A 112 -19.41 8.16 0.88
CA GLN A 112 -19.54 8.07 2.34
C GLN A 112 -19.51 9.46 2.98
N ALA A 113 -18.54 10.29 2.62
CA ALA A 113 -18.37 11.65 3.12
C ALA A 113 -19.60 12.53 2.85
N LEU A 114 -20.17 12.45 1.63
CA LEU A 114 -21.38 13.19 1.25
C LEU A 114 -22.60 12.87 2.13
N ARG A 115 -22.65 11.69 2.78
CA ARG A 115 -23.75 11.34 3.72
C ARG A 115 -23.64 12.04 5.07
N TYR A 116 -22.46 12.59 5.39
CA TYR A 116 -22.19 13.30 6.64
C TYR A 116 -22.18 14.81 6.48
N LEU A 117 -22.32 15.33 5.25
CA LEU A 117 -22.47 16.75 5.00
C LEU A 117 -23.92 17.20 5.23
N PRO A 118 -24.12 18.44 5.75
CA PRO A 118 -25.45 19.00 6.01
C PRO A 118 -26.23 19.33 4.73
#